data_AF-A0A1M3QFL5-F1
#
_entry.id   AF-A0A1M3QFL5-F1
#
_cell.length_a   1.000
_cell.length_b   1.000
_cell.length_c   1.000
_cell.angle_alpha   90.00
_cell.angle_beta   90.00
_cell.angle_gamma   90.00
#
_symmetry.space_group_name_H-M   'P 1'
#
loop_
_entity.id
_entity.type
_entity.pdbx_description
1 polymer ?
#
loop_
_entity_poly.entity_id
_entity_poly.type
_entity_poly.pdbx_seq_one_letter_code
_entity_poly.pdbx_strand_id
1 'polypeptide(L)'
;MSAIDPIPLGNGYNPSTTLREGAGELETMLAIAAKAGWKVGEPITNLTAKGNVPAWSTVRQRFWKNEAFLNGNTYSESNLLRMQKGLAPQFRNTTTGVLESMELHHTIPQRNGGLFEFIKVTPEQHRLIDPFRR
;
A
#
# COMPACT_ATOMS: atom_id res chain seq x y z
N MET A 1 -70.86 4.97 6.25
CA MET A 1 -69.77 5.68 6.96
C MET A 1 -69.01 4.64 7.76
N SER A 2 -67.88 4.17 7.24
CA SER A 2 -66.93 3.34 8.00
C SER A 2 -65.53 3.88 7.70
N ALA A 3 -64.81 4.16 8.77
CA ALA A 3 -63.53 4.86 8.80
C ALA A 3 -62.42 4.04 8.11
N ILE A 4 -61.52 4.76 7.46
CA ILE A 4 -60.27 4.23 6.92
C ILE A 4 -59.27 4.25 8.08
N ASP A 5 -58.74 3.08 8.45
CA ASP A 5 -57.68 2.97 9.45
C ASP A 5 -56.37 3.61 8.93
N PRO A 6 -55.59 4.33 9.77
CA PRO A 6 -54.33 4.91 9.34
C PRO A 6 -53.22 3.86 9.25
N ILE A 7 -52.46 3.94 8.15
CA ILE A 7 -51.23 3.19 7.87
C ILE A 7 -50.18 3.51 8.95
N PRO A 8 -49.47 2.52 9.53
CA PRO A 8 -48.39 2.81 10.47
C PRO A 8 -47.22 3.49 9.74
N LEU A 9 -46.84 4.68 10.21
CA LEU A 9 -45.61 5.36 9.81
C LEU A 9 -44.41 4.51 10.28
N GLY A 10 -43.82 3.80 9.33
CA GLY A 10 -42.56 3.09 9.53
C GLY A 10 -41.44 4.04 9.90
N ASN A 11 -40.72 3.65 10.96
CA ASN A 11 -39.33 3.91 11.31
C ASN A 11 -38.69 5.20 10.75
N GLY A 12 -38.38 6.11 11.67
CA GLY A 12 -37.54 7.26 11.41
C GLY A 12 -36.20 6.87 10.78
N TYR A 13 -36.05 7.18 9.50
CA TYR A 13 -34.76 7.25 8.84
C TYR A 13 -34.08 8.54 9.30
N ASN A 14 -33.18 8.41 10.27
CA ASN A 14 -32.28 9.48 10.68
C ASN A 14 -30.94 9.29 9.95
N PRO A 15 -30.61 10.09 8.92
CA PRO A 15 -29.38 9.91 8.13
C PRO A 15 -28.08 10.24 8.92
N SER A 16 -28.17 10.66 10.18
CA SER A 16 -26.98 10.97 10.99
C SER A 16 -26.37 9.76 11.71
N THR A 17 -27.02 8.59 11.72
CA THR A 17 -26.49 7.42 12.46
C THR A 17 -25.58 6.53 11.61
N THR A 18 -25.80 6.46 10.30
CA THR A 18 -25.10 5.54 9.39
C THR A 18 -23.65 5.94 9.04
N LEU A 19 -23.24 7.18 9.29
CA LEU A 19 -21.86 7.63 9.03
C LEU A 19 -20.90 7.36 10.22
N ARG A 20 -21.44 7.27 11.44
CA ARG A 20 -20.64 7.10 12.67
C ARG A 20 -20.32 5.64 12.97
N GLU A 21 -21.21 4.72 12.60
CA GLU A 21 -21.03 3.27 12.79
C GLU A 21 -19.95 2.70 11.84
N GLY A 22 -19.96 3.10 10.57
CA GLY A 22 -18.98 2.64 9.58
C GLY A 22 -17.54 3.07 9.86
N ALA A 23 -17.35 4.25 10.46
CA ALA A 23 -16.03 4.69 10.91
C ALA A 23 -15.52 3.84 12.09
N GLY A 24 -16.38 3.50 13.05
CA GLY A 24 -16.01 2.67 14.20
C GLY A 24 -15.64 1.23 13.81
N GLU A 25 -16.33 0.66 12.81
CA GLU A 25 -16.00 -0.66 12.27
C GLU A 25 -14.69 -0.66 11.49
N LEU A 26 -14.44 0.37 10.66
CA LEU A 26 -13.16 0.52 9.94
C LEU A 26 -12.00 0.66 10.92
N GLU A 27 -12.14 1.50 11.95
CA GLU A 27 -11.13 1.69 12.99
C GLU A 27 -10.88 0.39 13.78
N THR A 28 -11.94 -0.36 14.09
CA THR A 28 -11.82 -1.67 14.77
C THR A 28 -11.12 -2.70 13.89
N MET A 29 -11.46 -2.77 12.60
CA MET A 29 -10.80 -3.66 11.63
C MET A 29 -9.33 -3.27 11.42
N LEU A 30 -9.02 -1.99 11.33
CA LEU A 30 -7.64 -1.48 11.26
C LEU A 30 -6.85 -1.83 12.53
N ALA A 31 -7.46 -1.70 13.72
CA ALA A 31 -6.82 -2.07 14.98
C ALA A 31 -6.57 -3.59 15.10
N ILE A 32 -7.50 -4.43 14.64
CA ILE A 32 -7.33 -5.89 14.60
C ILE A 32 -6.24 -6.28 13.59
N ALA A 33 -6.25 -5.69 12.38
CA ALA A 33 -5.22 -5.90 11.37
C ALA A 33 -3.84 -5.45 11.87
N ALA A 34 -3.78 -4.30 12.55
CA ALA A 34 -2.56 -3.84 13.20
C ALA A 34 -2.05 -4.86 14.24
N LYS A 35 -2.90 -5.45 15.07
CA LYS A 35 -2.50 -6.50 16.02
C LYS A 35 -1.99 -7.78 15.34
N ALA A 36 -2.58 -8.17 14.21
CA ALA A 36 -2.19 -9.36 13.47
C ALA A 36 -0.84 -9.18 12.72
N GLY A 37 -0.44 -7.93 12.47
CA GLY A 37 0.71 -7.59 11.65
C GLY A 37 0.41 -7.75 10.16
N TRP A 38 1.18 -7.01 9.34
CA TRP A 38 0.99 -6.99 7.89
C TRP A 38 1.35 -8.33 7.24
N LYS A 39 0.54 -8.72 6.25
CA LYS A 39 0.73 -9.92 5.43
C LYS A 39 0.91 -9.57 3.96
N VAL A 40 1.57 -10.45 3.22
CA VAL A 40 1.74 -10.29 1.77
C VAL A 40 0.36 -10.24 1.09
N GLY A 41 0.19 -9.28 0.18
CA GLY A 41 -1.07 -8.95 -0.49
C GLY A 41 -1.84 -7.81 0.19
N GLU A 42 -1.57 -7.50 1.45
CA GLU A 42 -2.25 -6.40 2.16
C GLU A 42 -1.68 -5.02 1.76
N PRO A 43 -2.46 -3.93 1.94
CA PRO A 43 -1.98 -2.59 1.67
C PRO A 43 -0.67 -2.27 2.39
N ILE A 44 0.30 -1.71 1.65
CA ILE A 44 1.62 -1.36 2.20
C ILE A 44 1.53 -0.28 3.29
N THR A 45 0.44 0.48 3.29
CA THR A 45 0.07 1.56 4.23
C THR A 45 -0.39 1.07 5.60
N ASN A 46 -0.77 -0.21 5.73
CA ASN A 46 -1.27 -0.76 6.99
C ASN A 46 -0.29 -0.49 8.14
N LEU A 47 -0.83 -0.25 9.34
CA LEU A 47 -0.01 -0.05 10.52
C LEU A 47 0.87 -1.28 10.79
N THR A 48 1.98 -1.06 11.50
CA THR A 48 2.82 -2.15 11.99
C THR A 48 2.09 -2.96 13.06
N ALA A 49 2.65 -4.13 13.42
CA ALA A 49 2.17 -4.95 14.54
C ALA A 49 1.94 -4.17 15.85
N LYS A 50 2.69 -3.07 16.02
CA LYS A 50 2.68 -2.18 17.17
C LYS A 50 1.73 -0.97 17.01
N GLY A 51 0.97 -0.89 15.92
CA GLY A 51 0.07 0.24 15.62
C GLY A 51 0.76 1.49 15.06
N ASN A 52 2.06 1.45 14.76
CA ASN A 52 2.77 2.61 14.19
C ASN A 52 2.65 2.66 12.67
N VAL A 53 2.68 3.87 12.10
CA VAL A 53 2.90 4.09 10.65
C VAL A 53 4.23 3.42 10.24
N PRO A 54 4.27 2.64 9.15
CA PRO A 54 5.49 1.94 8.74
C PRO A 54 6.58 2.92 8.29
N ALA A 55 7.83 2.65 8.67
CA ALA A 55 8.98 3.37 8.12
C ALA A 55 9.17 3.06 6.63
N TRP A 56 9.87 3.94 5.89
CA TRP A 56 10.13 3.75 4.46
C TRP A 56 10.72 2.38 4.12
N SER A 57 11.66 1.88 4.92
CA SER A 57 12.27 0.56 4.72
C SER A 57 11.24 -0.58 4.81
N THR A 58 10.21 -0.44 5.66
CA THR A 58 9.08 -1.36 5.75
C THR A 58 8.18 -1.24 4.53
N VAL A 59 7.81 -0.03 4.12
CA VAL A 59 6.98 0.22 2.93
C VAL A 59 7.62 -0.38 1.69
N ARG A 60 8.91 -0.11 1.46
CA ARG A 60 9.68 -0.67 0.33
C ARG A 60 9.69 -2.20 0.34
N GLN A 61 9.90 -2.83 1.50
CA GLN A 61 9.91 -4.30 1.58
C GLN A 61 8.53 -4.89 1.29
N ARG A 62 7.47 -4.30 1.85
CA ARG A 62 6.10 -4.71 1.60
C ARG A 62 5.73 -4.58 0.14
N PHE A 63 6.14 -3.48 -0.49
CA PHE A 63 5.95 -3.25 -1.92
C PHE A 63 6.54 -4.39 -2.76
N TRP A 64 7.82 -4.72 -2.57
CA TRP A 64 8.44 -5.79 -3.36
C TRP A 64 7.84 -7.17 -3.09
N LYS A 65 7.43 -7.46 -1.86
CA LYS A 65 6.72 -8.70 -1.52
C LYS A 65 5.37 -8.77 -2.23
N ASN A 66 4.61 -7.68 -2.24
CA ASN A 66 3.34 -7.60 -2.96
C ASN A 66 3.52 -7.70 -4.47
N GLU A 67 4.54 -7.04 -5.02
CA GLU A 67 4.87 -7.13 -6.44
C GLU A 67 5.18 -8.59 -6.84
N ALA A 68 5.92 -9.34 -6.01
CA ALA A 68 6.18 -10.75 -6.27
C ALA A 68 4.91 -11.61 -6.21
N PHE A 69 4.01 -11.29 -5.28
CA PHE A 69 2.76 -12.02 -5.11
C PHE A 69 1.76 -11.76 -6.22
N LEU A 70 1.61 -10.50 -6.64
CA LEU A 70 0.60 -10.06 -7.60
C LEU A 70 1.07 -10.22 -9.05
N ASN A 71 2.36 -9.95 -9.32
CA ASN A 71 2.93 -9.89 -10.68
C ASN A 71 4.07 -10.90 -10.86
N GLY A 72 4.05 -12.00 -10.12
CA GLY A 72 5.19 -12.93 -10.07
C GLY A 72 5.58 -13.50 -11.45
N ASN A 73 4.62 -13.66 -12.35
CA ASN A 73 4.85 -14.17 -13.71
C ASN A 73 5.68 -13.23 -14.61
N THR A 74 5.90 -11.97 -14.23
CA THR A 74 6.70 -11.02 -15.02
C THR A 74 8.19 -11.00 -14.65
N TYR A 75 8.61 -11.81 -13.67
CA TYR A 75 9.98 -11.81 -13.15
C TYR A 75 10.65 -13.17 -13.31
N SER A 76 11.97 -13.16 -13.46
CA SER A 76 12.77 -14.39 -13.37
C SER A 76 12.68 -15.00 -11.98
N GLU A 77 12.88 -16.31 -11.87
CA GLU A 77 12.87 -17.03 -10.59
C GLU A 77 13.84 -16.42 -9.56
N SER A 78 15.05 -16.06 -10.00
CA SER A 78 16.05 -15.39 -9.16
C SER A 78 15.56 -14.05 -8.60
N ASN A 79 14.81 -13.28 -9.39
CA ASN A 79 14.22 -12.01 -8.95
C ASN A 79 13.03 -12.23 -8.01
N LEU A 80 12.20 -13.25 -8.27
CA LEU A 80 11.12 -13.62 -7.36
C LEU A 80 11.63 -13.98 -5.98
N LEU A 81 12.69 -14.78 -5.88
CA LEU A 81 13.30 -15.15 -4.60
C LEU A 81 13.84 -13.93 -3.83
N ARG A 82 14.32 -12.89 -4.54
CA ARG A 82 14.73 -11.62 -3.92
C ARG A 82 13.51 -10.84 -3.43
N MET A 83 12.50 -10.70 -4.26
CA MET A 83 11.31 -9.90 -3.99
C MET A 83 10.43 -10.49 -2.88
N GLN A 84 10.33 -11.81 -2.78
CA GLN A 84 9.70 -12.49 -1.65
C GLN A 84 10.37 -12.18 -0.29
N LYS A 85 11.66 -11.80 -0.31
CA LYS A 85 12.41 -11.31 0.86
C LYS A 85 12.31 -9.79 1.06
N GLY A 86 11.54 -9.08 0.22
CA GLY A 86 11.40 -7.63 0.24
C GLY A 86 12.55 -6.86 -0.43
N LEU A 87 13.36 -7.55 -1.23
CA LEU A 87 14.45 -6.93 -2.01
C LEU A 87 13.97 -6.59 -3.41
N ALA A 88 14.53 -5.53 -3.99
CA ALA A 88 14.22 -5.16 -5.37
C ALA A 88 14.72 -6.23 -6.36
N PRO A 89 14.00 -6.44 -7.48
CA PRO A 89 14.51 -7.21 -8.60
C PRO A 89 15.74 -6.54 -9.18
N GLN A 90 16.60 -7.35 -9.78
CA GLN A 90 17.80 -6.92 -10.48
C GLN A 90 17.67 -7.13 -11.98
N PHE A 91 18.37 -6.29 -12.74
CA PHE A 91 18.49 -6.42 -14.17
C PHE A 91 19.95 -6.14 -14.56
N ARG A 92 20.39 -6.74 -15.68
CA ARG A 92 21.70 -6.38 -16.25
C ARG A 92 21.50 -5.12 -17.08
N ASN A 93 22.15 -4.04 -16.67
CA ASN A 93 22.19 -2.82 -17.46
C ASN A 93 22.91 -3.11 -18.78
N THR A 94 22.25 -2.86 -19.92
CA THR A 94 22.79 -3.18 -21.24
C THR A 94 23.91 -2.26 -21.67
N THR A 95 24.00 -1.06 -21.08
CA THR A 95 25.03 -0.07 -21.38
C THR A 95 26.30 -0.34 -20.58
N THR A 96 26.17 -0.57 -19.27
CA THR A 96 27.32 -0.76 -18.37
C THR A 96 27.70 -2.23 -18.17
N GLY A 97 26.80 -3.16 -18.50
CA GLY A 97 26.95 -4.58 -18.21
C GLY A 97 26.78 -4.95 -16.74
N VAL A 98 26.57 -3.98 -15.85
CA VAL A 98 26.49 -4.17 -14.40
C VAL A 98 25.12 -4.72 -14.01
N LEU A 99 25.09 -5.59 -12.99
CA LEU A 99 23.85 -6.04 -12.38
C LEU A 99 23.36 -4.98 -11.39
N GLU A 100 22.27 -4.32 -11.73
CA GLU A 100 21.69 -3.22 -10.95
C GLU A 100 20.37 -3.64 -10.34
N SER A 101 19.98 -3.00 -9.22
CA SER A 101 18.66 -3.20 -8.62
C SER A 101 17.71 -2.11 -9.07
N MET A 102 16.44 -2.47 -9.29
CA MET A 102 15.37 -1.48 -9.41
C MET A 102 15.26 -0.62 -8.14
N GLU A 103 14.75 0.59 -8.30
CA GLU A 103 14.57 1.56 -7.24
C GLU A 103 13.11 2.05 -7.19
N LEU A 104 12.76 2.72 -6.09
CA LEU A 104 11.48 3.38 -5.91
C LEU A 104 11.72 4.87 -5.73
N HIS A 105 11.24 5.68 -6.65
CA HIS A 105 11.37 7.13 -6.62
C HIS A 105 10.11 7.75 -6.02
N HIS A 106 10.27 8.65 -5.04
CA HIS A 106 9.14 9.34 -4.43
C HIS A 106 8.74 10.52 -5.30
N THR A 107 7.46 10.59 -5.70
CA THR A 107 6.91 11.74 -6.42
C THR A 107 6.79 12.96 -5.51
N ILE A 108 6.45 12.74 -4.23
CA ILE A 108 6.52 13.72 -3.16
C ILE A 108 7.76 13.41 -2.31
N PRO A 109 8.74 14.30 -2.16
CA PRO A 109 9.93 14.02 -1.36
C PRO A 109 9.59 13.62 0.09
N GLN A 110 10.37 12.70 0.68
CA GLN A 110 10.16 12.25 2.07
C GLN A 110 10.19 13.40 3.08
N ARG A 111 11.04 14.40 2.86
CA ARG A 111 11.11 15.62 3.70
C ARG A 111 9.80 16.45 3.70
N ASN A 112 8.95 16.24 2.69
CA ASN A 112 7.63 16.86 2.54
C ASN A 112 6.49 15.88 2.89
N GLY A 113 6.79 14.75 3.54
CA GLY A 113 5.78 13.78 3.99
C GLY A 113 5.42 12.69 2.97
N GLY A 114 6.08 12.62 1.81
CA GLY A 114 5.84 11.53 0.87
C GLY A 114 6.39 10.21 1.38
N LEU A 115 5.52 9.20 1.51
CA LEU A 115 5.87 7.88 2.03
C LEU A 115 5.30 6.72 1.18
N PHE A 116 4.08 6.89 0.67
CA PHE A 116 3.35 5.83 -0.04
C PHE A 116 3.24 6.06 -1.54
N GLU A 117 3.46 7.30 -1.99
CA GLU A 117 3.40 7.70 -3.40
C GLU A 117 4.80 7.62 -4.02
N PHE A 118 5.03 6.56 -4.81
CA PHE A 118 6.30 6.33 -5.49
C PHE A 118 6.13 5.50 -6.76
N ILE A 119 7.12 5.58 -7.65
CA ILE A 119 7.16 4.85 -8.92
C ILE A 119 8.37 3.92 -8.99
N LYS A 120 8.22 2.78 -9.69
CA LYS A 120 9.32 1.86 -10.01
C LYS A 120 10.19 2.47 -11.09
N VAL A 121 11.50 2.55 -10.87
CA VAL A 121 12.47 3.12 -11.81
C VAL A 121 13.79 2.33 -11.80
N THR A 122 14.55 2.42 -12.89
CA THR A 122 15.96 2.03 -12.89
C THR A 122 16.83 3.10 -12.21
N PRO A 123 18.06 2.78 -11.76
CA PRO A 123 18.99 3.80 -11.26
C PRO A 123 19.21 4.95 -12.24
N GLU A 124 19.27 4.63 -13.54
CA GLU A 124 19.43 5.63 -14.59
C GLU A 124 18.21 6.54 -14.74
N GLN A 125 17.01 5.97 -14.80
CA GLN A 125 15.78 6.76 -14.82
C GLN A 125 15.67 7.65 -13.58
N HIS A 126 16.04 7.12 -12.42
CA HIS A 126 16.01 7.87 -11.18
C HIS A 126 17.01 9.05 -11.22
N ARG A 127 18.19 8.88 -11.82
CA ARG A 127 19.15 9.96 -12.06
C ARG A 127 18.62 11.05 -12.99
N LEU A 128 17.81 10.68 -13.98
CA LEU A 128 17.22 11.64 -14.93
C LEU A 128 16.10 12.48 -14.29
N ILE A 129 15.33 11.91 -13.38
CA ILE A 129 14.14 12.56 -12.79
C ILE A 129 14.40 13.21 -11.43
N ASP A 130 15.42 12.79 -10.68
CA ASP A 130 15.76 13.35 -9.38
C ASP A 130 16.94 14.32 -9.50
N PRO A 131 16.70 15.65 -9.54
CA PRO A 131 17.76 16.65 -9.65
C PRO A 131 18.68 16.71 -8.42
N PHE A 132 18.32 16.04 -7.32
CA PHE A 132 19.12 15.99 -6.09
C PHE A 132 19.93 14.69 -5.96
N ARG A 133 19.81 13.76 -6.91
CA ARG A 133 20.63 12.54 -6.92
C ARG A 133 22.08 12.88 -7.27
N ARG A 134 23.02 12.35 -6.49
CA ARG A 134 24.46 12.46 -6.72
C ARG A 134 25.03 11.20 -7.35
#